data_AF-A0A1C6J5B3-F1
#
_entry.id   AF-A0A1C6J5B3-F1
#
_cell.length_a   1.000
_cell.length_b   1.000
_cell.length_c   1.000
_cell.angle_alpha   90.00
_cell.angle_beta   90.00
_cell.angle_gamma   90.00
#
_symmetry.space_group_name_H-M   'P 1'
#
loop_
_entity.id
_entity.type
_entity.pdbx_description
1 polymer ?
#
loop_
_entity_poly.entity_id
_entity_poly.type
_entity_poly.pdbx_seq_one_letter_code
_entity_poly.pdbx_strand_id
1 'polypeptide(L)'
;MPETNAIQAAYERFKLEWMLAHGYTLKDLIDELEQLRKESPELSLESIFHDWEFEYGFNTEIWPCFEEFLDCEYREMEDRDDGQQ
;
A
#
# COMPACT_ATOMS: atom_id res chain seq x y z
N MET A 1 18.62 -11.06 -3.49
CA MET A 1 17.98 -11.75 -4.62
C MET A 1 17.26 -10.70 -5.45
N PRO A 2 17.46 -10.61 -6.77
CA PRO A 2 16.81 -9.60 -7.62
C PRO A 2 15.27 -9.73 -7.65
N GLU A 3 14.72 -10.93 -7.42
CA GLU A 3 13.27 -11.20 -7.37
C GLU A 3 12.56 -10.45 -6.24
N THR A 4 13.18 -10.35 -5.04
CA THR A 4 12.58 -9.65 -3.89
C THR A 4 12.33 -8.17 -4.17
N ASN A 5 13.21 -7.51 -4.93
CA ASN A 5 13.05 -6.11 -5.28
C ASN A 5 11.93 -5.89 -6.31
N ALA A 6 11.73 -6.85 -7.23
CA ALA A 6 10.66 -6.79 -8.22
C ALA A 6 9.29 -6.96 -7.55
N ILE A 7 9.18 -7.90 -6.61
CA ILE A 7 7.97 -8.12 -5.83
C ILE A 7 7.65 -6.90 -4.96
N GLN A 8 8.65 -6.31 -4.31
CA GLN A 8 8.46 -5.08 -3.54
C GLN A 8 7.94 -3.93 -4.44
N ALA A 9 8.52 -3.76 -5.63
CA ALA A 9 8.08 -2.74 -6.56
C ALA A 9 6.66 -2.99 -7.09
N ALA A 10 6.27 -4.25 -7.29
CA ALA A 10 4.91 -4.62 -7.65
C ALA A 10 3.92 -4.29 -6.53
N TYR A 11 4.28 -4.53 -5.27
CA TYR A 11 3.45 -4.18 -4.12
C TYR A 11 3.27 -2.66 -3.97
N GLU A 12 4.36 -1.88 -4.09
CA GLU A 12 4.25 -0.41 -4.07
C GLU A 12 3.35 0.11 -5.19
N ARG A 13 3.44 -0.48 -6.38
CA ARG A 13 2.55 -0.16 -7.50
C ARG A 13 1.10 -0.51 -7.18
N PHE A 14 0.85 -1.69 -6.61
CA PHE A 14 -0.48 -2.14 -6.20
C PHE A 14 -1.12 -1.17 -5.23
N LYS A 15 -0.39 -0.67 -4.21
CA LYS A 15 -0.92 0.35 -3.28
C LYS A 15 -1.43 1.58 -4.02
N LEU A 16 -0.66 2.09 -4.99
CA LEU A 16 -1.04 3.26 -5.78
C LEU A 16 -2.25 3.00 -6.68
N GLU A 17 -2.31 1.83 -7.32
CA GLU A 17 -3.45 1.44 -8.15
C GLU A 17 -4.73 1.23 -7.31
N TRP A 18 -4.59 0.62 -6.13
CA TRP A 18 -5.68 0.45 -5.16
C TRP A 18 -6.25 1.80 -4.72
N MET A 19 -5.39 2.77 -4.39
CA MET A 19 -5.82 4.13 -4.04
C MET A 19 -6.67 4.75 -5.15
N LEU A 20 -6.18 4.71 -6.40
CA LEU A 20 -6.90 5.27 -7.54
C LEU A 20 -8.23 4.55 -7.80
N ALA A 21 -8.28 3.23 -7.62
CA ALA A 21 -9.50 2.43 -7.79
C ALA A 21 -10.59 2.79 -6.77
N HIS A 22 -10.19 3.18 -5.55
CA HIS A 22 -11.10 3.60 -4.48
C HIS A 22 -11.36 5.12 -4.47
N GLY A 23 -10.80 5.86 -5.43
CA GLY A 23 -11.01 7.30 -5.57
C GLY A 23 -10.12 8.15 -4.68
N TYR A 24 -9.10 7.57 -4.05
CA TYR A 24 -8.08 8.27 -3.28
C TYR A 24 -6.90 8.68 -4.15
N THR A 25 -6.31 9.83 -3.82
CA THR A 25 -5.12 10.36 -4.45
C THR A 25 -3.96 10.44 -3.46
N LEU A 26 -2.74 10.56 -3.97
CA LEU A 26 -1.57 10.87 -3.14
C LEU A 26 -1.75 12.15 -2.31
N LYS A 27 -2.55 13.09 -2.81
CA LYS A 27 -2.86 14.31 -2.05
C LYS A 27 -3.69 13.99 -0.82
N ASP A 28 -4.70 13.11 -0.96
CA ASP A 28 -5.55 12.70 0.16
C ASP A 28 -4.72 12.00 1.25
N LEU A 29 -3.78 11.12 0.83
CA LEU A 29 -2.83 10.51 1.76
C LEU A 29 -2.00 11.56 2.52
N ILE A 30 -1.40 12.53 1.80
CA ILE A 30 -0.58 13.58 2.42
C ILE A 30 -1.41 14.43 3.38
N ASP A 31 -2.67 14.75 3.03
CA ASP A 31 -3.55 15.53 3.87
C ASP A 31 -3.90 14.79 5.17
N GLU A 32 -4.18 13.48 5.12
CA GLU A 32 -4.43 12.64 6.30
C GLU A 32 -3.19 12.57 7.22
N LEU A 33 -2.01 12.31 6.64
CA LEU A 33 -0.75 12.25 7.40
C LEU A 33 -0.42 13.59 8.07
N GLU A 34 -0.71 14.72 7.40
CA GLU A 34 -0.49 16.05 7.97
C GLU A 34 -1.50 16.36 9.10
N GLN A 35 -2.71 15.78 9.10
CA GLN A 35 -3.61 15.88 10.25
C GLN A 35 -3.08 15.09 11.45
N LEU A 36 -2.70 13.83 11.25
CA LEU A 36 -2.11 13.00 12.32
C LEU A 36 -0.85 13.64 12.89
N ARG A 37 -0.02 14.26 12.04
CA ARG A 37 1.17 15.00 12.48
C ARG A 37 0.85 16.19 13.38
N LYS A 38 -0.30 16.85 13.21
CA LYS A 38 -0.71 17.95 14.12
C LYS A 38 -1.12 17.42 15.48
N GLU A 39 -1.66 16.21 15.53
CA GLU A 39 -2.04 15.55 16.78
C GLU A 39 -0.83 14.96 17.51
N SER A 40 0.20 14.54 16.77
CA SER A 40 1.45 13.97 17.30
C SER A 40 2.69 14.60 16.66
N PRO A 41 2.97 15.90 16.90
CA PRO A 41 4.07 16.62 16.28
C PRO A 41 5.47 16.12 16.66
N GLU A 42 5.57 15.34 17.73
CA GLU A 42 6.79 14.68 18.21
C GLU A 42 7.17 13.43 17.40
N LEU A 43 6.21 12.83 16.68
CA LEU A 43 6.47 11.63 15.89
C LEU A 43 7.08 11.98 14.54
N SER A 44 7.90 11.05 14.04
CA SER A 44 8.41 11.15 12.68
C SER A 44 7.30 10.86 11.67
N LEU A 45 7.41 11.42 10.46
CA LEU A 45 6.43 11.14 9.40
C LEU A 45 6.38 9.64 9.05
N GLU A 46 7.51 8.93 9.18
CA GLU A 46 7.59 7.49 8.97
C GLU A 46 6.79 6.73 10.04
N SER A 47 6.91 7.12 11.30
CA SER A 47 6.11 6.56 12.40
C SER A 47 4.62 6.84 12.21
N ILE A 48 4.27 8.08 11.84
CA ILE A 48 2.88 8.47 11.56
C ILE A 48 2.31 7.66 10.40
N PHE A 49 3.08 7.45 9.33
CA PHE A 49 2.65 6.63 8.20
C PHE A 49 2.45 5.17 8.61
N HIS A 50 3.35 4.61 9.43
CA HIS A 50 3.22 3.25 9.93
C HIS A 50 1.95 3.06 10.77
N ASP A 51 1.71 3.99 11.71
CA ASP A 51 0.52 3.95 12.55
C ASP A 51 -0.75 4.13 11.69
N TRP A 52 -0.73 5.06 10.74
CA TRP A 52 -1.82 5.28 9.78
C TRP A 52 -2.12 4.01 8.96
N GLU A 53 -1.09 3.34 8.42
CA GLU A 53 -1.25 2.14 7.59
C GLU A 53 -1.81 0.95 8.40
N PHE A 54 -1.51 0.86 9.70
CA PHE A 54 -1.92 -0.26 10.54
C PHE A 54 -3.26 -0.06 11.26
N GLU A 55 -3.54 1.16 11.74
CA GLU A 55 -4.67 1.41 12.64
C GLU A 55 -5.81 2.24 12.02
N TYR A 56 -5.53 3.01 10.96
CA TYR A 56 -6.48 4.02 10.47
C TYR A 56 -6.94 3.78 9.03
N GLY A 57 -5.99 3.71 8.10
CA GLY A 57 -6.23 3.72 6.66
C GLY A 57 -7.04 4.93 6.17
N PHE A 58 -7.67 4.80 5.01
CA PHE A 58 -8.63 5.76 4.50
C PHE A 58 -10.02 5.44 5.00
N ASN A 59 -10.51 6.15 6.03
CA ASN A 59 -11.86 5.95 6.54
C ASN A 59 -12.18 4.47 6.81
N THR A 60 -11.24 3.74 7.43
CA THR A 60 -11.27 2.29 7.71
C THR A 60 -11.04 1.34 6.51
N GLU A 61 -10.80 1.87 5.31
CA GLU A 61 -10.39 1.10 4.14
C GLU A 61 -8.88 1.24 3.91
N ILE A 62 -8.20 0.12 3.67
CA ILE A 62 -6.76 0.12 3.38
C ILE A 62 -6.45 -0.99 2.38
N TRP A 63 -5.35 -0.84 1.65
CA TRP A 63 -4.86 -1.90 0.79
C TRP A 63 -4.47 -3.15 1.61
N PRO A 64 -4.61 -4.35 1.03
CA PRO A 64 -4.10 -5.59 1.63
C PRO A 64 -2.64 -5.48 2.05
N CYS A 65 -2.28 -6.19 3.12
CA CYS A 65 -0.89 -6.26 3.56
C CYS A 65 -0.03 -7.06 2.56
N PHE A 66 1.30 -6.98 2.72
CA PHE A 66 2.23 -7.63 1.78
C PHE A 66 2.02 -9.15 1.68
N GLU A 67 1.69 -9.81 2.79
CA GLU A 67 1.43 -11.27 2.79
C GLU A 67 0.14 -11.61 2.04
N GLU A 68 -0.92 -10.81 2.18
CA GLU A 68 -2.18 -10.98 1.44
C GLU A 68 -2.01 -10.69 -0.05
N PHE A 69 -1.23 -9.68 -0.39
CA PHE A 69 -0.86 -9.39 -1.79
C PHE A 69 -0.12 -10.58 -2.43
N LEU A 70 0.79 -11.22 -1.71
CA LEU A 70 1.52 -12.38 -2.20
C LEU A 70 0.62 -13.60 -2.43
N ASP A 71 -0.36 -13.84 -1.55
CA ASP A 71 -1.21 -15.03 -1.64
C ASP A 71 -2.32 -14.92 -2.69
N CYS A 72 -2.82 -13.70 -2.96
CA CYS A 72 -3.86 -13.45 -3.96
C CYS A 72 -3.29 -12.92 -5.29
N GLU A 73 -2.71 -11.72 -5.30
CA GLU A 73 -2.42 -10.98 -6.55
C GLU A 73 -1.14 -11.46 -7.24
N TYR A 74 -0.10 -11.79 -6.48
CA TYR A 74 1.15 -12.28 -7.07
C TYR A 74 1.00 -13.68 -7.69
N ARG A 75 0.29 -14.59 -7.00
CA ARG A 75 0.01 -15.93 -7.53
C ARG A 75 -0.84 -15.87 -8.81
N GLU A 76 -1.80 -14.93 -8.88
CA GLU A 76 -2.57 -14.69 -10.10
C GLU A 76 -1.74 -14.12 -11.28
N MET A 77 -0.67 -13.37 -11.00
CA MET A 77 0.26 -12.92 -12.06
C MET A 77 1.11 -14.07 -12.61
N GLU A 78 1.60 -14.97 -11.74
CA GLU A 78 2.34 -16.17 -12.17
C GLU A 78 1.43 -17.10 -13.01
N ASP A 79 0.20 -17.35 -12.57
CA ASP A 79 -0.75 -18.21 -13.30
C ASP A 79 -1.16 -17.65 -14.68
N ARG A 80 -1.07 -16.33 -14.89
CA ARG A 80 -1.35 -15.69 -16.19
C ARG A 80 -0.18 -15.80 -17.18
N ASP A 81 1.05 -15.94 -16.70
CA ASP A 81 2.25 -16.09 -17.53
C ASP A 81 2.39 -17.54 -18.07
N ASP A 82 1.95 -18.54 -17.31
CA ASP A 82 1.94 -19.96 -17.72
C ASP A 82 0.83 -20.32 -18.76
N GLY A 83 -0.01 -19.35 -19.12
CA GLY A 83 -1.14 -19.52 -20.06
C GLY A 83 -0.81 -19.30 -21.54
N GLN A 84 0.41 -18.90 -21.89
CA GLN A 84 0.85 -18.77 -23.30
C GLN A 84 1.82 -19.90 -23.67
N GLN A 85 1.24 -21.08 -24.00
CA GLN A 85 1.90 -22.12 -24.80
C GLN A 85 1.82 -21.79 -26.30
#